data_AF-A0A7S0BE35-F1
#
_entry.id   AF-A0A7S0BE35-F1
#
_cell.length_a   1.000
_cell.length_b   1.000
_cell.length_c   1.000
_cell.angle_alpha   90.00
_cell.angle_beta   90.00
_cell.angle_gamma   90.00
#
_symmetry.space_group_name_H-M   'P 1'
#
loop_
_entity.id
_entity.type
_entity.pdbx_description
1 polymer ?
#
loop_
_entity_poly.entity_id
_entity_poly.type
_entity_poly.pdbx_seq_one_letter_code
_entity_poly.pdbx_strand_id
1 'polypeptide(L)'
;MINTMLTLFMAVTGGADWQDLMEPLANFSRVYVIGFVLYVTFLVFGLLNILTAMFVNSGANIAKVNSDLAVHEKMSHDKDVFRQLRRALLEANIDISGTISRNEFESKMQDPVFLTQLAVAGLNASEVLGLLPLLDIQDRGEVDVEELVYGLMHLKGNGKTVDLALMMYVNRRILAKVLMLERHVTENLAILIEERVDEDVDAEM
;
A
#
# COMPACT_ATOMS: atom_id res chain seq x y z
N MET A 1 -47.61 -2.12 -39.33
CA MET A 1 -46.17 -1.96 -39.04
C MET A 1 -45.90 -1.99 -37.53
N ILE A 2 -46.55 -1.16 -36.71
CA ILE A 2 -46.39 -1.18 -35.24
C ILE A 2 -46.77 -2.55 -34.65
N ASN A 3 -47.91 -3.13 -35.06
CA ASN A 3 -48.34 -4.44 -34.57
C ASN A 3 -47.30 -5.53 -34.87
N THR A 4 -46.68 -5.51 -36.06
CA THR A 4 -45.62 -6.45 -36.44
C THR A 4 -44.40 -6.32 -35.54
N MET A 5 -43.94 -5.08 -35.27
CA MET A 5 -42.81 -4.83 -34.37
C MET A 5 -43.12 -5.28 -32.95
N LEU A 6 -44.36 -5.07 -32.48
CA LEU A 6 -44.82 -5.49 -31.18
C LEU A 6 -44.87 -7.02 -31.06
N THR A 7 -45.38 -7.72 -32.08
CA THR A 7 -45.42 -9.19 -32.11
C THR A 7 -44.01 -9.80 -32.08
N LEU A 8 -43.07 -9.24 -32.85
CA LEU A 8 -41.67 -9.68 -32.83
C LEU A 8 -41.01 -9.40 -31.46
N PHE A 9 -41.30 -8.26 -30.85
CA PHE A 9 -40.84 -7.94 -29.50
C PHE A 9 -41.41 -8.91 -28.46
N MET A 10 -42.71 -9.22 -28.52
CA MET A 10 -43.36 -10.19 -27.61
C MET A 10 -42.74 -11.58 -27.75
N ALA A 11 -42.44 -12.02 -28.97
CA ALA A 11 -41.81 -13.32 -29.22
C ALA A 11 -40.43 -13.46 -28.57
N VAL A 12 -39.64 -12.38 -28.51
CA VAL A 12 -38.27 -12.39 -27.98
C VAL A 12 -38.25 -12.17 -26.46
N THR A 13 -39.18 -11.36 -25.95
CA THR A 13 -39.26 -11.01 -24.52
C THR A 13 -40.11 -11.97 -23.69
N GLY A 14 -40.79 -12.95 -24.32
CA GLY A 14 -41.67 -13.91 -23.66
C GLY A 14 -43.08 -13.37 -23.36
N GLY A 15 -43.49 -12.29 -24.04
CA GLY A 15 -44.85 -11.74 -23.92
C GLY A 15 -45.94 -12.57 -24.60
N ALA A 16 -45.55 -13.41 -25.56
CA ALA A 16 -46.39 -14.41 -26.21
C ALA A 16 -45.53 -15.61 -26.60
N ASP A 17 -46.09 -16.81 -26.61
CA ASP A 17 -45.36 -17.99 -27.05
C ASP A 17 -45.01 -17.86 -28.54
N TRP A 18 -43.72 -18.00 -28.87
CA TRP A 18 -43.26 -17.94 -30.25
C TRP A 18 -43.86 -19.08 -31.08
N GLN A 19 -44.28 -20.19 -30.45
CA GLN A 19 -45.00 -21.28 -31.09
C GLN A 19 -46.38 -20.84 -31.61
N ASP A 20 -47.14 -20.11 -30.79
CA ASP A 20 -48.48 -19.60 -31.17
C ASP A 20 -48.37 -18.57 -32.30
N LEU A 21 -47.30 -17.77 -32.27
CA LEU A 21 -47.03 -16.76 -33.28
C LEU A 21 -46.56 -17.34 -34.62
N MET A 22 -45.94 -18.53 -34.65
CA MET A 22 -45.48 -19.17 -35.89
C MET A 22 -46.57 -19.97 -36.60
N GLU A 23 -47.61 -20.44 -35.89
CA GLU A 23 -48.65 -21.30 -36.44
C GLU A 23 -49.37 -20.68 -37.66
N PRO A 24 -49.74 -19.39 -37.66
CA PRO A 24 -50.29 -18.74 -38.85
C PRO A 24 -49.32 -18.68 -40.03
N LEU A 25 -48.00 -18.54 -39.78
CA LEU A 25 -46.99 -18.48 -40.85
C LEU A 25 -46.76 -19.84 -41.51
N ALA A 26 -46.93 -20.94 -40.75
CA ALA A 26 -46.81 -22.31 -41.25
C ALA A 26 -47.85 -22.63 -42.34
N ASN A 27 -49.03 -21.99 -42.28
CA ASN A 27 -50.09 -22.14 -43.26
C ASN A 27 -49.77 -21.48 -44.62
N PHE A 28 -48.78 -20.59 -44.69
CA PHE A 28 -48.38 -19.93 -45.94
C PHE A 28 -47.17 -20.59 -46.60
N SER A 29 -46.04 -20.69 -45.88
CA SER A 29 -44.82 -21.32 -46.39
C SER A 29 -43.82 -21.61 -45.27
N ARG A 30 -43.14 -22.75 -45.39
CA ARG A 30 -42.08 -23.18 -44.46
C ARG A 30 -40.90 -22.22 -44.41
N VAL A 31 -40.65 -21.45 -45.47
CA VAL A 31 -39.55 -20.48 -45.53
C VAL A 31 -39.73 -19.38 -44.47
N TYR A 32 -40.96 -18.92 -44.25
CA TYR A 32 -41.25 -17.90 -43.24
C TYR A 32 -41.06 -18.45 -41.81
N VAL A 33 -41.43 -19.71 -41.58
CA VAL A 33 -41.20 -20.38 -40.29
C VAL A 33 -39.70 -20.49 -40.00
N ILE A 34 -38.90 -20.92 -40.98
CA ILE A 34 -37.44 -21.00 -40.84
C ILE A 34 -36.84 -19.62 -40.53
N GLY A 35 -37.24 -18.58 -41.27
CA GLY A 35 -36.78 -17.21 -41.03
C GLY A 35 -37.14 -16.69 -39.65
N PHE A 36 -38.37 -16.97 -39.19
CA PHE A 36 -38.84 -16.58 -37.86
C PHE A 36 -38.08 -17.29 -36.73
N VAL A 37 -37.86 -18.60 -36.85
CA VAL A 37 -37.08 -19.37 -35.86
C VAL A 37 -35.63 -18.90 -35.80
N LEU A 38 -35.00 -18.62 -36.95
CA LEU A 38 -33.65 -18.06 -37.00
C LEU A 38 -33.58 -16.68 -36.34
N TYR A 39 -34.58 -15.83 -36.56
CA TYR A 39 -34.70 -14.53 -35.91
C TYR A 39 -34.78 -14.65 -34.38
N VAL A 40 -35.71 -15.49 -33.87
CA VAL A 40 -35.89 -15.69 -32.42
C VAL A 40 -34.62 -16.28 -31.81
N THR A 41 -34.04 -17.30 -32.45
CA THR A 41 -32.79 -17.95 -31.99
C THR A 41 -31.64 -16.94 -31.92
N PHE A 42 -31.46 -16.13 -32.97
CA PHE A 42 -30.40 -15.13 -33.01
C PHE A 42 -30.55 -14.05 -31.94
N LEU A 43 -31.78 -13.56 -31.70
CA LEU A 43 -31.99 -12.54 -30.69
C LEU A 43 -31.87 -13.07 -29.27
N VAL A 44 -32.42 -14.25 -28.99
CA VAL A 44 -32.41 -14.85 -27.65
C VAL A 44 -30.99 -15.33 -27.29
N PHE A 45 -30.34 -16.11 -28.16
CA PHE A 45 -29.03 -16.69 -27.85
C PHE A 45 -27.85 -15.79 -28.22
N GLY A 46 -28.01 -14.90 -29.21
CA GLY A 46 -26.96 -14.00 -29.66
C GLY A 46 -27.07 -12.63 -29.03
N LEU A 47 -28.05 -11.83 -29.47
CA LEU A 47 -28.11 -10.41 -29.15
C LEU A 47 -28.27 -10.14 -27.64
N LEU A 48 -29.24 -10.81 -26.98
CA LEU A 48 -29.48 -10.60 -25.56
C LEU A 48 -28.26 -10.98 -24.71
N ASN A 49 -27.61 -12.10 -25.03
CA ASN A 49 -26.39 -12.52 -24.34
C ASN A 49 -25.22 -11.55 -24.53
N ILE A 50 -25.06 -10.99 -25.74
CA ILE A 50 -24.05 -9.95 -26.00
C ILE A 50 -24.33 -8.68 -25.19
N LEU A 51 -25.59 -8.24 -25.13
CA LEU A 51 -25.99 -7.07 -24.34
C LEU A 51 -25.75 -7.31 -22.84
N THR A 52 -26.14 -8.48 -22.32
CA THR A 52 -25.87 -8.84 -20.93
C THR A 52 -24.37 -8.87 -20.64
N ALA A 53 -23.55 -9.44 -21.52
CA ALA A 53 -22.09 -9.44 -21.37
C ALA A 53 -21.51 -8.01 -21.34
N MET A 54 -22.02 -7.10 -22.18
CA MET A 54 -21.62 -5.69 -22.19
C MET A 54 -21.95 -5.01 -20.86
N PHE A 55 -23.15 -5.24 -20.30
CA PHE A 55 -23.53 -4.67 -19.01
C PHE A 55 -22.69 -5.23 -17.86
N VAL A 56 -22.43 -6.53 -17.84
CA VAL A 56 -21.55 -7.16 -16.84
C VAL A 56 -20.14 -6.58 -16.94
N ASN A 57 -19.58 -6.44 -18.15
CA ASN A 57 -18.25 -5.87 -18.35
C ASN A 57 -18.20 -4.40 -17.92
N SER A 58 -19.26 -3.63 -18.18
CA SER A 58 -19.36 -2.22 -17.77
C SER A 58 -19.45 -2.10 -16.25
N GLY A 59 -20.26 -2.93 -15.60
CA GLY A 59 -20.35 -2.98 -14.13
C GLY A 59 -19.03 -3.40 -13.48
N ALA A 60 -18.36 -4.41 -14.04
CA ALA A 60 -17.04 -4.85 -13.56
C ALA A 60 -15.97 -3.77 -13.73
N ASN A 61 -15.98 -3.01 -14.83
CA ASN A 61 -15.05 -1.90 -15.04
C ASN A 61 -15.29 -0.75 -14.06
N ILE A 62 -16.56 -0.40 -13.77
CA ILE A 62 -16.89 0.62 -12.76
C ILE A 62 -16.36 0.20 -11.38
N ALA A 63 -16.55 -1.07 -11.00
CA ALA A 63 -16.05 -1.60 -9.74
C ALA A 63 -14.50 -1.51 -9.66
N LYS A 64 -13.80 -1.84 -10.74
CA LYS A 64 -12.32 -1.74 -10.81
C LYS A 64 -11.82 -0.30 -10.77
N VAL A 65 -12.42 0.61 -11.54
CA VAL A 65 -12.03 2.02 -11.54
C VAL A 65 -12.21 2.62 -10.15
N ASN A 66 -13.31 2.29 -9.46
CA ASN A 66 -13.53 2.76 -8.09
C ASN A 66 -12.48 2.19 -7.11
N SER A 67 -12.06 0.93 -7.26
CA SER A 67 -10.99 0.39 -6.41
C SER A 67 -9.65 1.05 -6.67
N ASP A 68 -9.30 1.30 -7.93
CA ASP A 68 -8.03 1.94 -8.29
C ASP A 68 -7.98 3.41 -7.85
N LEU A 69 -9.10 4.13 -8.01
CA LEU A 69 -9.26 5.49 -7.49
C LEU A 69 -9.15 5.52 -5.97
N ALA A 70 -9.81 4.60 -5.27
CA ALA A 70 -9.72 4.51 -3.81
C ALA A 70 -8.30 4.20 -3.32
N VAL A 71 -7.55 3.35 -4.03
CA VAL A 71 -6.13 3.08 -3.73
C VAL A 71 -5.29 4.33 -3.95
N HIS A 72 -5.48 5.04 -5.07
CA HIS A 72 -4.71 6.24 -5.38
C HIS A 72 -4.99 7.38 -4.39
N GLU A 73 -6.25 7.59 -4.03
CA GLU A 73 -6.68 8.58 -3.04
C GLU A 73 -6.06 8.29 -1.66
N LYS A 74 -6.08 7.03 -1.23
CA LYS A 74 -5.44 6.62 0.03
C LYS A 74 -3.94 6.86 0.01
N MET A 75 -3.25 6.51 -1.09
CA MET A 75 -1.81 6.75 -1.23
C MET A 75 -1.46 8.24 -1.23
N SER A 76 -2.27 9.09 -1.86
CA SER A 76 -2.06 10.54 -1.85
C SER A 76 -2.26 11.11 -0.44
N HIS A 77 -3.34 10.70 0.22
CA HIS A 77 -3.66 11.14 1.57
C HIS A 77 -2.54 10.78 2.56
N ASP A 78 -2.04 9.54 2.52
CA ASP A 78 -0.94 9.12 3.37
C ASP A 78 0.31 9.98 3.15
N LYS A 79 0.69 10.25 1.88
CA LYS A 79 1.82 11.13 1.56
C LYS A 79 1.65 12.55 2.12
N ASP A 80 0.45 13.11 2.04
CA ASP A 80 0.19 14.47 2.54
C ASP A 80 0.20 14.53 4.07
N VAL A 81 -0.31 13.50 4.75
CA VAL A 81 -0.27 13.39 6.22
C VAL A 81 1.18 13.29 6.71
N PHE A 82 2.01 12.44 6.10
CA PHE A 82 3.42 12.33 6.49
C PHE A 82 4.24 13.58 6.13
N ARG A 83 3.88 14.29 5.05
CA ARG A 83 4.49 15.59 4.73
C ARG A 83 4.19 16.63 5.82
N GLN A 84 2.99 16.61 6.38
CA GLN A 84 2.62 17.50 7.49
C GLN A 84 3.36 17.13 8.78
N LEU A 85 3.45 15.84 9.11
CA LEU A 85 4.25 15.36 10.25
C LEU A 85 5.73 15.78 10.13
N ARG A 86 6.32 15.59 8.95
CA ARG A 86 7.68 16.05 8.66
C ARG A 86 7.86 17.55 8.90
N ARG A 87 6.91 18.37 8.42
CA ARG A 87 6.95 19.82 8.66
C ARG A 87 6.84 20.16 10.14
N ALA A 88 5.94 19.52 10.87
CA ALA A 88 5.78 19.76 12.31
C ALA A 88 7.04 19.39 13.12
N LEU A 89 7.76 18.35 12.70
CA LEU A 89 9.04 17.95 13.29
C LEU A 89 10.17 18.93 12.95
N LEU A 90 10.23 19.42 11.70
CA LEU A 90 11.22 20.42 11.29
C LEU A 90 10.95 21.81 11.88
N GLU A 91 9.69 22.20 12.09
CA GLU A 91 9.34 23.45 12.76
C GLU A 91 9.78 23.47 14.23
N ALA A 92 9.88 22.30 14.87
CA ALA A 92 10.41 22.18 16.21
C ALA A 92 11.93 22.43 16.26
N ASN A 93 12.63 22.27 15.13
CA ASN A 93 14.07 22.42 15.05
C ASN A 93 14.47 23.48 14.00
N ILE A 94 14.67 24.72 14.46
CA ILE A 94 15.16 25.84 13.64
C ILE A 94 16.65 25.63 13.25
N ASP A 95 17.31 24.59 13.76
CA ASP A 95 18.69 24.26 13.40
C ASP A 95 18.80 23.53 12.05
N ILE A 96 19.90 23.82 11.36
CA ILE A 96 20.27 23.34 10.03
C ILE A 96 20.67 21.84 10.07
N SER A 97 20.69 21.22 11.26
CA SER A 97 21.15 19.84 11.46
C SER A 97 20.23 18.80 10.86
N GLY A 98 18.92 19.06 10.78
CA GLY A 98 17.92 18.07 10.32
C GLY A 98 17.71 16.89 11.28
N THR A 99 18.28 16.95 12.49
CA THR A 99 18.10 15.94 13.55
C THR A 99 17.05 16.38 14.56
N ILE A 100 16.58 15.48 15.43
CA ILE A 100 15.74 15.80 16.59
C ILE A 100 16.27 15.04 17.80
N SER A 101 16.51 15.77 18.88
CA SER A 101 16.93 15.16 20.15
C SER A 101 15.75 14.52 20.87
N ARG A 102 16.05 13.57 21.77
CA ARG A 102 15.02 12.92 22.59
C ARG A 102 14.20 13.91 23.40
N ASN A 103 14.83 14.93 23.99
CA ASN A 103 14.15 15.93 24.81
C ASN A 103 13.22 16.83 23.97
N GLU A 104 13.66 17.21 22.77
CA GLU A 104 12.82 17.98 21.84
C GLU A 104 11.63 17.16 21.36
N PHE A 105 11.85 15.87 21.07
CA PHE A 105 10.79 14.97 20.70
C PHE A 105 9.78 14.78 21.84
N GLU A 106 10.24 14.55 23.07
CA GLU A 106 9.38 14.43 24.26
C GLU A 106 8.58 15.73 24.51
N SER A 107 9.19 16.90 24.30
CA SER A 107 8.50 18.19 24.34
C SER A 107 7.43 18.29 23.25
N LYS A 108 7.74 17.85 22.02
CA LYS A 108 6.79 17.84 20.90
C LYS A 108 5.63 16.87 21.11
N MET A 109 5.85 15.78 21.85
CA MET A 109 4.80 14.86 22.27
C MET A 109 3.83 15.45 23.30
N GLN A 110 4.13 16.61 23.89
CA GLN A 110 3.21 17.37 24.75
C GLN A 110 2.35 18.36 23.94
N ASP A 111 2.69 18.61 22.66
CA ASP A 111 1.94 19.50 21.78
C ASP A 111 0.63 18.82 21.32
N PRO A 112 -0.55 19.34 21.72
CA PRO A 112 -1.83 18.73 21.36
C PRO A 112 -2.08 18.74 19.84
N VAL A 113 -1.48 19.68 19.10
CA VAL A 113 -1.59 19.73 17.64
C VAL A 113 -0.83 18.57 17.02
N PHE A 114 0.38 18.30 17.50
CA PHE A 114 1.21 17.19 17.02
C PHE A 114 0.58 15.82 17.34
N LEU A 115 0.03 15.65 18.56
CA LEU A 115 -0.70 14.44 18.93
C LEU A 115 -1.93 14.20 18.04
N THR A 116 -2.63 15.26 17.65
CA THR A 116 -3.75 15.18 16.71
C THR A 116 -3.27 14.75 15.33
N GLN A 117 -2.13 15.27 14.85
CA GLN A 117 -1.55 14.87 13.56
C GLN A 117 -1.10 13.39 13.56
N LEU A 118 -0.53 12.90 14.66
CA LEU A 118 -0.21 11.48 14.83
C LEU A 118 -1.46 10.60 14.79
N ALA A 119 -2.53 11.01 15.48
CA ALA A 119 -3.79 10.29 15.46
C ALA A 119 -4.42 10.24 14.06
N VAL A 120 -4.38 11.35 13.31
CA VAL A 120 -4.80 11.41 11.89
C VAL A 120 -3.94 10.50 11.02
N ALA A 121 -2.65 10.37 11.34
CA ALA A 121 -1.76 9.42 10.70
C ALA A 121 -2.01 7.96 11.09
N GLY A 122 -2.89 7.69 12.07
CA GLY A 122 -3.17 6.35 12.57
C GLY A 122 -2.07 5.79 13.45
N LEU A 123 -1.30 6.65 14.11
CA LEU A 123 -0.17 6.30 14.97
C LEU A 123 -0.50 6.62 16.43
N ASN A 124 -0.15 5.71 17.34
CA ASN A 124 -0.30 5.96 18.77
C ASN A 124 0.98 6.55 19.37
N ALA A 125 0.82 7.47 20.33
CA ALA A 125 1.94 8.11 21.03
C ALA A 125 2.94 7.10 21.61
N SER A 126 2.45 5.98 22.15
CA SER A 126 3.28 4.91 22.71
C SER A 126 4.13 4.19 21.66
N GLU A 127 3.59 3.96 20.47
CA GLU A 127 4.30 3.28 19.36
C GLU A 127 5.42 4.17 18.82
N VAL A 128 5.12 5.46 18.71
CA VAL A 128 6.04 6.51 18.27
C VAL A 128 7.19 6.67 19.28
N LEU A 129 6.91 6.72 20.58
CA LEU A 129 7.94 6.79 21.62
C LEU A 129 8.84 5.55 21.65
N GLY A 130 8.28 4.36 21.35
CA GLY A 130 9.04 3.12 21.24
C GLY A 130 9.99 3.07 20.03
N LEU A 131 9.74 3.90 19.01
CA LEU A 131 10.55 3.95 17.80
C LEU A 131 11.86 4.73 17.99
N LEU A 132 11.90 5.77 18.83
CA LEU A 132 13.11 6.61 19.00
C LEU A 132 14.35 5.82 19.45
N PRO A 133 14.30 4.97 20.49
CA PRO A 133 15.46 4.18 20.92
C PRO A 133 15.87 3.11 19.90
N LEU A 134 14.97 2.79 18.98
CA LEU A 134 15.33 1.97 17.84
C LEU A 134 16.17 2.83 16.91
N LEU A 135 15.64 3.97 16.45
CA LEU A 135 16.28 4.85 15.45
C LEU A 135 17.63 5.49 15.84
N ASP A 136 17.97 5.55 17.12
CA ASP A 136 19.30 5.99 17.58
C ASP A 136 20.34 4.85 17.57
N ILE A 137 20.92 4.55 16.40
CA ILE A 137 21.97 3.50 16.26
C ILE A 137 23.20 3.81 17.11
N GLN A 138 23.54 5.09 17.23
CA GLN A 138 24.83 5.56 17.75
C GLN A 138 24.76 5.99 19.22
N ASP A 139 23.58 5.86 19.85
CA ASP A 139 23.32 6.24 21.24
C ASP A 139 23.68 7.72 21.50
N ARG A 140 23.48 8.57 20.49
CA ARG A 140 23.82 10.00 20.54
C ARG A 140 22.72 10.84 21.19
N GLY A 141 21.54 10.26 21.41
CA GLY A 141 20.36 10.95 21.90
C GLY A 141 19.64 11.79 20.84
N GLU A 142 20.03 11.64 19.56
CA GLU A 142 19.48 12.37 18.41
C GLU A 142 19.19 11.43 17.24
N VAL A 143 18.08 11.70 16.53
CA VAL A 143 17.61 10.93 15.38
C VAL A 143 17.39 11.85 14.19
N ASP A 144 17.74 11.40 12.99
CA ASP A 144 17.45 12.15 11.75
C ASP A 144 15.93 12.22 11.49
N VAL A 145 15.41 13.40 11.13
CA VAL A 145 13.97 13.60 10.94
C VAL A 145 13.44 12.80 9.75
N GLU A 146 14.21 12.62 8.68
CA GLU A 146 13.79 11.77 7.56
C GLU A 146 13.74 10.29 7.98
N GLU A 147 14.72 9.83 8.75
CA GLU A 147 14.74 8.47 9.30
C GLU A 147 13.56 8.22 10.24
N LEU A 148 13.21 9.21 11.07
CA LEU A 148 12.03 9.19 11.93
C LEU A 148 10.73 9.13 11.13
N VAL A 149 10.53 10.03 10.17
CA VAL A 149 9.32 10.05 9.33
C VAL A 149 9.19 8.76 8.52
N TYR A 150 10.30 8.23 8.00
CA TYR A 150 10.33 6.96 7.29
C TYR A 150 9.96 5.79 8.21
N GLY A 151 10.48 5.77 9.45
CA GLY A 151 10.11 4.80 10.47
C GLY A 151 8.61 4.86 10.82
N LEU A 152 8.05 6.05 10.95
CA LEU A 152 6.61 6.26 11.21
C LEU A 152 5.73 5.83 10.02
N MET A 153 6.17 6.09 8.79
CA MET A 153 5.52 5.59 7.57
C MET A 153 5.43 4.07 7.56
N HIS A 154 6.52 3.41 7.96
CA HIS A 154 6.56 1.96 8.02
C HIS A 154 5.67 1.43 9.14
N LEU A 155 5.73 2.04 10.33
CA LEU A 155 4.91 1.69 11.50
C LEU A 155 3.41 1.63 11.19
N LYS A 156 2.91 2.54 10.34
CA LYS A 156 1.52 2.60 9.88
C LYS A 156 1.14 1.45 8.93
N GLY A 157 2.07 0.96 8.12
CA GLY A 157 1.78 0.00 7.05
C GLY A 157 1.69 -1.43 7.56
N ASN A 158 0.49 -2.04 7.58
CA ASN A 158 0.18 -3.44 7.90
C ASN A 158 1.37 -4.28 8.40
N GLY A 159 1.40 -4.56 9.71
CA GLY A 159 2.52 -5.07 10.55
C GLY A 159 3.54 -6.08 9.98
N LYS A 160 3.30 -6.74 8.85
CA LYS A 160 4.31 -7.58 8.16
C LYS A 160 5.44 -6.76 7.53
N THR A 161 5.17 -5.54 7.07
CA THR A 161 6.23 -4.67 6.51
C THR A 161 6.98 -3.92 7.62
N VAL A 162 6.28 -3.62 8.72
CA VAL A 162 6.87 -3.09 9.97
C VAL A 162 7.94 -4.04 10.51
N ASP A 163 7.61 -5.33 10.63
CA ASP A 163 8.55 -6.34 11.13
C ASP A 163 9.80 -6.43 10.24
N LEU A 164 9.65 -6.36 8.92
CA LEU A 164 10.80 -6.38 8.01
C LEU A 164 11.65 -5.12 8.14
N ALA A 165 11.03 -3.93 8.22
CA ALA A 165 11.75 -2.67 8.40
C ALA A 165 12.48 -2.62 9.76
N LEU A 166 11.80 -3.04 10.84
CA LEU A 166 12.40 -3.21 12.17
C LEU A 166 13.54 -4.22 12.15
N MET A 167 13.38 -5.35 11.45
CA MET A 167 14.41 -6.38 11.34
C MET A 167 15.62 -5.88 10.52
N MET A 168 15.40 -5.14 9.44
CA MET A 168 16.47 -4.47 8.67
C MET A 168 17.20 -3.44 9.53
N TYR A 169 16.45 -2.69 10.32
CA TYR A 169 16.98 -1.69 11.23
C TYR A 169 17.84 -2.33 12.34
N VAL A 170 17.30 -3.35 13.02
CA VAL A 170 18.02 -4.13 14.04
C VAL A 170 19.26 -4.77 13.44
N ASN A 171 19.18 -5.32 12.23
CA ASN A 171 20.34 -5.87 11.53
C ASN A 171 21.41 -4.82 11.24
N ARG A 172 21.03 -3.61 10.78
CA ARG A 172 21.99 -2.50 10.60
C ARG A 172 22.67 -2.13 11.92
N ARG A 173 21.92 -2.08 13.03
CA ARG A 173 22.46 -1.79 14.36
C ARG A 173 23.42 -2.89 14.84
N ILE A 174 23.07 -4.15 14.63
CA ILE A 174 23.97 -5.28 14.94
C ILE A 174 25.25 -5.16 14.11
N LEU A 175 25.13 -4.90 12.80
CA LEU A 175 26.29 -4.78 11.90
C LEU A 175 27.23 -3.65 12.34
N ALA A 176 26.68 -2.48 12.69
CA ALA A 176 27.47 -1.36 13.19
C ALA A 176 28.22 -1.70 14.49
N LYS A 177 27.55 -2.37 15.45
CA LYS A 177 28.19 -2.81 16.69
C LYS A 177 29.27 -3.86 16.45
N VAL A 178 29.06 -4.78 15.51
CA VAL A 178 30.07 -5.79 15.14
C VAL A 178 31.32 -5.13 14.56
N LEU A 179 31.17 -4.15 13.67
CA LEU A 179 32.30 -3.41 13.10
C LEU A 179 33.06 -2.58 14.15
N MET A 180 32.34 -1.97 15.11
CA MET A 180 32.98 -1.28 16.23
C MET A 180 33.78 -2.24 17.13
N LEU A 181 33.25 -3.45 17.35
CA LEU A 181 33.91 -4.48 18.14
C LEU A 181 35.16 -5.01 17.43
N GLU A 182 35.06 -5.26 16.11
CA GLU A 182 36.20 -5.66 15.28
C GLU A 182 37.35 -4.65 15.41
N ARG A 183 37.04 -3.36 15.30
CA ARG A 183 38.03 -2.29 15.45
C ARG A 183 38.70 -2.30 16.82
N HIS A 184 37.92 -2.35 17.92
CA HIS A 184 38.47 -2.41 19.27
C HIS A 184 39.36 -3.64 19.51
N VAL A 185 38.95 -4.81 19.00
CA VAL A 185 39.73 -6.04 19.12
C VAL A 185 41.05 -5.91 18.36
N THR A 186 41.02 -5.33 17.16
CA THR A 186 42.22 -5.15 16.33
C THR A 186 43.19 -4.15 16.95
N GLU A 187 42.69 -3.03 17.47
CA GLU A 187 43.49 -2.01 18.19
C GLU A 187 44.11 -2.60 19.46
N ASN A 188 43.35 -3.34 20.28
CA ASN A 188 43.89 -3.98 21.49
C ASN A 188 44.92 -5.08 21.20
N LEU A 189 44.71 -5.87 20.15
CA LEU A 189 45.70 -6.88 19.73
C LEU A 189 46.98 -6.24 19.20
N ALA A 190 46.89 -5.12 18.48
CA ALA A 190 48.07 -4.39 18.03
C ALA A 190 48.91 -3.89 19.21
N ILE A 191 48.27 -3.32 20.24
CA ILE A 191 48.95 -2.86 21.46
C ILE A 191 49.61 -4.02 22.21
N LEU A 192 48.92 -5.15 22.39
CA LEU A 192 49.47 -6.33 23.06
C LEU A 192 50.64 -6.98 22.29
N ILE A 193 50.62 -6.90 20.96
CA ILE A 193 51.73 -7.38 20.13
C ILE A 193 52.94 -6.45 20.26
N GLU A 194 52.74 -5.13 20.26
CA GLU A 194 53.82 -4.17 20.51
C GLU A 194 54.45 -4.35 21.90
N GLU A 195 53.62 -4.43 22.95
CA GLU A 195 54.08 -4.60 24.33
C GLU A 195 54.84 -5.93 24.53
N ARG A 196 54.43 -7.00 23.82
CA ARG A 196 55.12 -8.29 23.87
C ARG A 196 56.46 -8.28 23.14
N VAL A 197 56.54 -7.58 22.00
CA VAL A 197 57.78 -7.45 21.23
C VAL A 197 58.81 -6.65 22.01
N ASP A 198 58.40 -5.59 22.72
CA ASP A 198 59.30 -4.80 23.57
C ASP A 198 59.80 -5.61 24.78
N GLU A 199 58.96 -6.42 25.44
CA GLU A 199 59.39 -7.31 26.54
C GLU A 199 60.40 -8.38 26.11
N ASP A 200 60.22 -8.99 24.93
CA ASP A 200 61.15 -10.03 24.44
C ASP A 200 62.49 -9.42 23.99
N VAL A 201 62.53 -8.14 23.56
CA VAL A 201 63.78 -7.40 23.24
C VAL A 201 64.54 -7.00 24.51
N ASP A 202 63.85 -6.55 25.56
CA ASP A 202 64.46 -6.20 26.85
C ASP A 202 65.00 -7.44 27.60
N ALA A 203 64.45 -8.63 27.34
CA ALA A 203 64.91 -9.89 27.95
C ALA A 203 66.18 -10.48 27.31
N GLU A 204 66.53 -10.08 26.07
CA GLU A 204 67.73 -10.54 25.35
C GLU A 204 68.96 -9.62 25.52
N MET A 205 68.81 -8.49 26.21
CA MET A 205 69.85 -7.47 26.43
C MET A 205 70.48 -7.55 27.82
#